data_AF-A0A2Z3URL9-F1
#
_entry.id   AF-A0A2Z3URL9-F1
#
_cell.length_a   1.000
_cell.length_b   1.000
_cell.length_c   1.000
_cell.angle_alpha   90.00
_cell.angle_beta   90.00
_cell.angle_gamma   90.00
#
_symmetry.space_group_name_H-M   'P 1'
#
loop_
_entity.id
_entity.type
_entity.pdbx_description
1 polymer ?
#
loop_
_entity_poly.entity_id
_entity_poly.type
_entity_poly.pdbx_seq_one_letter_code
_entity_poly.pdbx_strand_id
1 'polypeptide(L)'
;MAVRTRAPAPGKLLAAILTQGRGHDLDDWINAVRADDLPALHRFALGMEKDKQVVIAGLTLPYSNGPMEDTNAKVKLLKPQMYGRAGFALLRQRILLF
;
A
#
# COMPACT_ATOMS: atom_id res chain seq x y z
N MET A 1 -33.30 -17.89 17.42
CA MET A 1 -32.77 -17.08 16.30
C MET A 1 -31.83 -16.02 16.86
N ALA A 2 -30.52 -16.29 16.87
CA ALA A 2 -29.53 -15.27 17.20
C ALA A 2 -29.02 -14.69 15.87
N VAL A 3 -29.38 -13.43 15.60
CA VAL A 3 -28.82 -12.68 14.48
C VAL A 3 -27.34 -12.50 14.82
N ARG A 4 -26.49 -13.34 14.22
CA ARG A 4 -25.04 -13.17 14.22
C ARG A 4 -24.78 -11.88 13.44
N THR A 5 -24.65 -10.76 14.14
CA THR A 5 -24.13 -9.52 13.59
C THR A 5 -22.74 -9.82 13.06
N ARG A 6 -22.63 -10.03 11.73
CA ARG A 6 -21.34 -10.24 11.08
C ARG A 6 -20.56 -8.95 11.24
N ALA A 7 -19.52 -8.98 12.07
CA ALA A 7 -18.53 -7.90 12.14
C ALA A 7 -18.10 -7.55 10.69
N PRO A 8 -17.88 -6.26 10.38
CA PRO A 8 -17.53 -5.85 9.03
C PRO A 8 -16.30 -6.66 8.57
N ALA A 9 -16.38 -7.22 7.37
CA ALA A 9 -15.29 -8.02 6.83
C ALA A 9 -13.97 -7.23 6.94
N PRO A 10 -12.87 -7.84 7.43
CA PRO A 10 -11.65 -7.12 7.77
C PRO A 10 -11.12 -6.26 6.61
N GLY A 11 -11.35 -6.65 5.35
CA GLY A 11 -10.99 -5.81 4.19
C GLY A 11 -11.69 -4.44 4.14
N LYS A 12 -12.95 -4.32 4.57
CA LYS A 12 -13.67 -3.04 4.61
C LYS A 12 -13.16 -2.12 5.73
N LEU A 13 -12.77 -2.72 6.86
CA LEU A 13 -12.22 -1.97 8.00
C LEU A 13 -10.84 -1.40 7.66
N LEU A 14 -9.99 -2.18 6.98
CA LEU A 14 -8.70 -1.72 6.49
C LEU A 14 -8.83 -0.53 5.53
N ALA A 15 -9.73 -0.63 4.55
CA ALA A 15 -9.96 0.47 3.60
C ALA A 15 -10.35 1.78 4.30
N ALA A 16 -11.19 1.70 5.34
CA ALA A 16 -11.57 2.86 6.13
C ALA A 16 -10.37 3.46 6.90
N ILE A 17 -9.54 2.61 7.51
CA ILE A 17 -8.31 3.03 8.21
C ILE A 17 -7.36 3.78 7.27
N LEU A 18 -7.13 3.22 6.07
CA LEU A 18 -6.25 3.78 5.05
C LEU A 18 -6.77 5.11 4.48
N THR A 19 -8.09 5.23 4.29
CA THR A 19 -8.70 6.42 3.67
C THR A 19 -8.83 7.58 4.66
N GLN A 20 -9.01 7.27 5.95
CA GLN A 20 -9.26 8.27 7.00
C GLN A 20 -8.01 8.59 7.83
N GLY A 21 -6.86 8.00 7.52
CA GLY A 21 -5.61 8.22 8.26
C GLY A 21 -5.65 7.77 9.73
N ARG A 22 -6.53 6.81 10.07
CA ARG A 22 -6.77 6.38 11.45
C ARG A 22 -5.77 5.30 11.89
N GLY A 23 -4.48 5.65 11.91
CA GLY A 23 -3.40 4.72 12.25
C GLY A 23 -3.52 4.06 13.63
N HIS A 24 -4.29 4.63 14.55
CA HIS A 24 -4.55 4.08 15.89
C HIS A 24 -5.47 2.84 15.87
N ASP A 25 -6.34 2.70 14.87
CA ASP A 25 -7.26 1.56 14.72
C ASP A 25 -6.55 0.30 14.13
N LEU A 26 -5.25 0.40 13.81
CA LEU A 26 -4.50 -0.66 13.13
C LEU A 26 -4.30 -1.90 14.03
N ASP A 27 -4.11 -1.72 15.34
CA ASP A 27 -3.94 -2.82 16.29
C ASP A 27 -5.21 -3.67 16.40
N ASP A 28 -6.36 -3.02 16.54
CA ASP A 28 -7.66 -3.69 16.61
C ASP A 28 -7.95 -4.48 15.34
N TRP A 29 -7.55 -3.93 14.19
CA TRP A 29 -7.66 -4.64 12.91
C TRP A 29 -6.74 -5.86 12.81
N ILE A 30 -5.47 -5.74 13.22
CA ILE A 30 -4.52 -6.87 13.21
C ILE A 30 -5.02 -7.99 14.12
N ASN A 31 -5.54 -7.65 15.31
CA ASN A 31 -6.12 -8.61 16.25
C ASN A 31 -7.36 -9.30 15.67
N ALA A 32 -8.25 -8.54 15.00
CA ALA A 32 -9.42 -9.10 14.33
C ALA A 32 -9.03 -10.06 13.19
N VAL A 33 -8.00 -9.73 12.40
CA VAL A 33 -7.49 -10.61 11.33
C VAL A 33 -6.86 -11.89 11.88
N ARG A 34 -6.16 -11.82 13.01
CA ARG A 34 -5.59 -12.99 13.69
C ARG A 34 -6.64 -13.91 14.29
N ALA A 35 -7.76 -13.35 14.76
CA ALA A 35 -8.86 -14.12 15.32
C ALA A 35 -9.74 -14.79 14.25
N ASP A 36 -9.68 -14.31 13.00
CA ASP A 36 -10.41 -14.87 11.85
C ASP A 36 -9.53 -15.88 11.08
N ASP A 37 -10.16 -16.85 10.42
CA ASP A 37 -9.46 -17.90 9.65
C ASP A 37 -9.23 -17.41 8.21
N LEU A 38 -8.37 -16.39 8.08
CA LEU A 38 -8.02 -15.77 6.79
C LEU A 38 -6.52 -15.85 6.54
N PRO A 39 -5.99 -17.02 6.09
CA PRO A 39 -4.55 -17.25 5.91
C PRO A 39 -3.87 -16.23 4.99
N ALA A 40 -4.58 -15.77 3.95
CA ALA A 40 -4.08 -14.76 3.02
C ALA A 40 -3.84 -13.40 3.69
N LEU A 41 -4.63 -13.06 4.72
CA LEU A 41 -4.52 -11.81 5.46
C LEU A 41 -3.57 -11.90 6.65
N HIS A 42 -3.33 -13.10 7.21
CA HIS A 42 -2.38 -13.27 8.31
C HIS A 42 -0.96 -12.84 7.95
N ARG A 43 -0.47 -13.23 6.76
CA ARG A 43 0.86 -12.82 6.29
C ARG A 43 0.96 -11.31 6.07
N PHE A 44 -0.12 -10.69 5.63
CA PHE A 44 -0.19 -9.25 5.43
C PHE A 44 -0.22 -8.48 6.76
N ALA A 45 -1.01 -8.96 7.74
CA ALA A 45 -1.05 -8.41 9.10
C ALA A 45 0.30 -8.51 9.80
N LEU A 46 1.04 -9.62 9.61
CA LEU A 46 2.41 -9.78 10.12
C LEU A 46 3.37 -8.74 9.53
N GLY A 47 3.26 -8.45 8.24
CA GLY A 47 4.05 -7.39 7.59
C GLY A 47 3.73 -6.01 8.17
N MET A 48 2.43 -5.71 8.36
CA MET A 48 2.00 -4.44 8.96
C MET A 48 2.45 -4.28 10.41
N GLU A 49 2.48 -5.35 11.20
CA GLU A 49 2.99 -5.31 12.57
C GLU A 49 4.49 -5.02 12.62
N LYS A 50 5.27 -5.65 11.73
CA LYS A 50 6.73 -5.43 11.64
C LYS A 50 7.06 -3.97 11.32
N ASP A 51 6.33 -3.36 10.41
CA ASP A 51 6.56 -1.99 9.94
C ASP A 51 5.59 -0.98 10.56
N LYS A 52 4.97 -1.32 11.70
CA LYS A 52 3.86 -0.57 12.32
C LYS A 52 4.13 0.92 12.49
N GLN A 53 5.31 1.28 12.99
CA GLN A 53 5.66 2.70 13.21
C GLN A 53 5.68 3.48 11.88
N VAL A 54 6.17 2.85 10.81
CA VAL A 54 6.23 3.45 9.47
C VAL A 54 4.82 3.55 8.88
N VAL A 55 3.98 2.53 9.07
CA VAL A 55 2.57 2.54 8.62
C VAL A 55 1.78 3.64 9.32
N ILE A 56 1.90 3.76 10.65
CA ILE A 56 1.20 4.81 11.41
C ILE A 56 1.68 6.20 10.98
N ALA A 57 2.99 6.40 10.82
CA ALA A 57 3.56 7.65 10.33
C ALA A 57 3.06 7.98 8.92
N GLY A 58 3.02 7.00 8.01
CA GLY A 58 2.51 7.17 6.65
C GLY A 58 1.01 7.45 6.57
N LEU A 59 0.23 7.04 7.57
CA LEU A 59 -1.21 7.33 7.67
C LEU A 59 -1.52 8.67 8.34
N THR A 60 -0.62 9.17 9.18
CA THR A 60 -0.84 10.37 10.01
C THR A 60 -0.20 11.62 9.42
N LEU A 61 0.95 11.47 8.76
CA LEU A 61 1.68 12.60 8.19
C LEU A 61 1.08 13.02 6.84
N PRO A 62 1.15 14.32 6.48
CA PRO A 62 0.63 14.82 5.20
C PRO A 62 1.52 14.45 3.99
N TYR A 63 2.57 13.65 4.19
CA TYR A 63 3.50 13.28 3.14
C TYR A 63 2.97 12.07 2.37
N SER A 64 2.83 12.22 1.05
CA SER A 64 2.50 11.14 0.14
C SER A 64 3.69 10.80 -0.75
N ASN A 65 3.83 9.52 -1.09
CA ASN A 65 4.83 9.07 -2.06
C ASN A 65 4.43 9.37 -3.52
N GLY A 66 3.33 10.09 -3.76
CA GLY A 66 2.75 10.37 -5.08
C GLY A 66 3.76 10.84 -6.15
N PRO A 67 4.63 11.83 -5.88
CA PRO A 67 5.64 12.27 -6.86
C PRO A 67 6.65 11.17 -7.25
N MET A 68 7.02 10.31 -6.30
CA MET A 68 7.92 9.18 -6.55
C MET A 68 7.21 8.06 -7.30
N GLU A 69 5.92 7.83 -7.01
CA GLU A 69 5.10 6.87 -7.74
C GLU A 69 4.89 7.28 -9.20
N ASP A 70 4.64 8.57 -9.47
CA ASP A 70 4.57 9.13 -10.82
C ASP A 70 5.91 8.93 -11.57
N THR A 71 7.03 9.24 -10.92
CA THR A 71 8.36 9.01 -11.49
C THR A 71 8.58 7.53 -11.82
N ASN A 72 8.21 6.62 -10.91
CA ASN A 72 8.29 5.18 -11.16
C ASN A 72 7.39 4.74 -12.31
N ALA A 73 6.20 5.32 -12.45
CA ALA A 73 5.29 5.04 -13.55
C ALA A 73 5.88 5.48 -14.90
N LYS A 74 6.46 6.69 -14.96
CA LYS A 74 7.15 7.21 -16.14
C LYS A 74 8.31 6.30 -16.58
N VAL A 75 9.13 5.85 -15.63
CA VAL A 75 10.24 4.91 -15.91
C VAL A 75 9.71 3.55 -16.40
N LYS A 76 8.67 3.02 -15.77
CA LYS A 76 8.03 1.76 -16.18
C LYS A 76 7.43 1.86 -17.59
N LEU A 77 6.87 3.01 -17.96
CA LEU A 77 6.34 3.27 -19.30
C LEU A 77 7.45 3.36 -20.35
N LEU A 78 8.58 3.96 -19.98
CA LEU A 78 9.71 4.16 -20.89
C LEU A 78 10.44 2.84 -21.19
N LYS A 79 10.54 1.94 -20.21
CA LYS A 79 11.31 0.69 -20.31
C LYS A 79 10.95 -0.18 -21.54
N PRO A 80 9.66 -0.49 -21.84
CA PRO A 80 9.29 -1.25 -23.03
C PRO A 80 9.62 -0.57 -24.36
N GLN A 81 9.55 0.76 -24.42
CA GLN A 81 9.85 1.53 -25.65
C GLN A 81 11.33 1.49 -26.01
N MET A 82 12.18 1.10 -25.06
CA MET A 82 13.63 1.17 -25.17
C MET A 82 14.33 -0.18 -25.33
N TYR A 83 13.64 -1.31 -25.14
CA TYR A 83 14.24 -2.64 -25.32
C TYR A 83 14.90 -2.76 -26.70
N GLY A 84 16.21 -3.01 -26.72
CA GLY A 84 16.99 -3.19 -27.95
C GLY A 84 17.13 -1.95 -28.85
N ARG A 85 16.60 -0.79 -28.43
CA ARG A 85 16.53 0.44 -29.27
C ARG A 85 17.21 1.65 -28.66
N ALA A 86 17.52 1.65 -27.36
CA ALA A 86 18.08 2.80 -26.67
C ALA A 86 19.24 2.45 -25.72
N GLY A 87 20.36 3.18 -25.84
CA GLY A 87 21.44 3.20 -24.85
C GLY A 87 21.18 4.22 -23.73
N PHE A 88 22.10 4.31 -22.76
CA PHE A 88 21.95 5.16 -21.57
C PHE A 88 21.71 6.65 -21.88
N ALA A 89 22.36 7.19 -22.92
CA ALA A 89 22.20 8.59 -23.32
C ALA A 89 20.74 8.92 -23.71
N LEU A 90 20.09 8.02 -24.45
CA LEU A 90 18.70 8.19 -24.90
C LEU A 90 17.70 7.98 -23.74
N LEU A 91 17.99 7.07 -22.81
CA LEU A 91 17.23 6.91 -21.56
C LEU A 91 17.27 8.19 -20.73
N ARG A 92 18.45 8.77 -20.51
CA ARG A 92 18.62 10.00 -19.74
C ARG A 92 17.86 11.16 -20.37
N GLN A 93 17.94 11.33 -21.69
CA GLN A 93 17.19 12.37 -22.39
C GLN A 93 15.68 12.20 -22.19
N ARG A 94 15.15 11.00 -22.30
CA ARG A 94 13.70 10.78 -22.16
C ARG A 94 13.22 10.98 -20.73
N ILE A 95 13.99 10.59 -19.71
CA ILE A 95 13.63 10.84 -18.30
C ILE A 95 13.62 12.34 -17.97
N LEU A 96 14.59 13.10 -18.48
CA LEU A 96 14.70 14.54 -18.17
C LEU A 96 13.68 15.42 -18.92
N LEU A 97 13.11 14.91 -20.00
CA LEU A 97 12.15 15.62 -20.86
C LEU A 97 10.69 15.16 -20.62
N PHE A 98 10.47 14.31 -19.63
CA PHE A 98 9.16 13.74 -19.28
C PHE A 98 8.37 14.61 -18.30
#